data_AF-A0A9E2BBN6-F1
#
_entry.id   AF-A0A9E2BBN6-F1
#
_cell.length_a   1.000
_cell.length_b   1.000
_cell.length_c   1.000
_cell.angle_alpha   90.00
_cell.angle_beta   90.00
_cell.angle_gamma   90.00
#
_symmetry.space_group_name_H-M   'P 1'
#
loop_
_entity.id
_entity.type
_entity.pdbx_description
1 polymer ?
#
loop_
_entity_poly.entity_id
_entity_poly.type
_entity_poly.pdbx_seq_one_letter_code
_entity_poly.pdbx_strand_id
1 'polypeptide(L)'
;WGIGNEMEGFEDGDDPAIWAAVNEVAAMVKELEPAHPTMTVTAEIGGGRVAAVHKLTPAIDIHGVNSYGGALSLLERYREAGGTKPYVLTEFGPPGSWEVAESDWGAPYELTSTEKASFYRRSYEQGVLAAPGLALGSYAFIWGHKMEATATWFGMFLPDGARLGAVDTMTELWSGEPPADLAPTADPLILDGEPLGDPGDKVRVRAIVADPEDGPLRVRWVLRRESGEYATGGDYRRMLPDIEDAILEASEGEVTVRMPVDPGPYRLFLYAYDQAGNAATANLPLLVNGEVRTPMPFYVYADGFEGMPWVPSGWMGGIDSLSLDGAHAENPHEGSASISIRYTGEFGWAGIAWQHPVNNWGDQDGGYDLTGARHLELWARGEYGGERVKFGVGLLGEDKDYSDSGITSVDNIVLKQEWQRYRIPLKRIDLSSIKTGFVVAITGRQAPVTIYLDSIRFIR
;
A
#
# COMPACT_ATOMS: atom_id res chain seq x y z
N TRP A 1 -7.37 21.34 19.73
CA TRP A 1 -7.03 19.95 20.06
C TRP A 1 -8.00 18.99 19.39
N GLY A 2 -7.52 18.11 18.51
CA GLY A 2 -8.32 17.01 17.93
C GLY A 2 -8.32 15.82 18.89
N ILE A 3 -9.49 15.47 19.42
CA ILE A 3 -9.71 14.41 20.40
C ILE A 3 -10.26 13.20 19.66
N GLY A 4 -9.33 12.36 19.18
CA GLY A 4 -9.68 11.17 18.41
C GLY A 4 -10.00 11.46 16.94
N ASN A 5 -9.88 10.41 16.13
CA ASN A 5 -10.23 10.38 14.73
C ASN A 5 -11.02 9.11 14.46
N GLU A 6 -12.26 9.26 13.98
CA GLU A 6 -13.14 8.13 13.62
C GLU A 6 -13.38 7.17 14.79
N MET A 7 -13.45 7.72 16.01
CA MET A 7 -13.57 6.96 17.25
C MET A 7 -14.86 6.16 17.33
N GLU A 8 -15.87 6.55 16.56
CA GLU A 8 -17.19 5.95 16.56
C GLU A 8 -17.25 4.54 15.95
N GLY A 9 -16.16 4.11 15.30
CA GLY A 9 -16.07 2.82 14.64
C GLY A 9 -16.93 2.72 13.38
N PHE A 10 -17.01 1.50 12.85
CA PHE A 10 -17.65 1.21 11.56
C PHE A 10 -19.16 0.93 11.63
N GLU A 11 -19.75 0.95 12.82
CA GLU A 11 -21.19 0.73 13.05
C GLU A 11 -21.98 2.07 12.99
N ASP A 12 -23.14 2.15 13.66
CA ASP A 12 -24.05 3.32 13.63
C ASP A 12 -23.41 4.62 14.18
N GLY A 13 -22.25 4.49 14.85
CA GLY A 13 -21.42 5.58 15.31
C GLY A 13 -22.02 6.35 16.50
N ASP A 14 -22.95 5.73 17.22
CA ASP A 14 -23.75 6.37 18.26
C ASP A 14 -23.52 5.82 19.68
N ASP A 15 -22.50 4.95 19.87
CA ASP A 15 -22.17 4.38 21.18
C ASP A 15 -21.90 5.49 22.22
N PRO A 16 -22.80 5.66 23.22
CA PRO A 16 -22.67 6.74 24.18
C PRO A 16 -21.41 6.65 25.06
N ALA A 17 -20.84 5.44 25.25
CA ALA A 17 -19.64 5.26 26.07
C ALA A 17 -18.42 5.89 25.40
N ILE A 18 -18.30 5.76 24.08
CA ILE A 18 -17.23 6.37 23.28
C ILE A 18 -17.32 7.90 23.39
N TRP A 19 -18.52 8.45 23.15
CA TRP A 19 -18.73 9.90 23.17
C TRP A 19 -18.57 10.50 24.57
N ALA A 20 -18.96 9.78 25.63
CA ALA A 20 -18.68 10.18 26.99
C ALA A 20 -17.17 10.31 27.25
N ALA A 21 -16.38 9.31 26.83
CA ALA A 21 -14.91 9.36 26.97
C ALA A 21 -14.28 10.51 26.17
N VAL A 22 -14.72 10.73 24.92
CA VAL A 22 -14.28 11.87 24.10
C VAL A 22 -14.57 13.19 24.82
N ASN A 23 -15.77 13.33 25.40
CA ASN A 23 -16.16 14.53 26.13
C ASN A 23 -15.34 14.74 27.42
N GLU A 24 -15.08 13.68 28.19
CA GLU A 24 -14.25 13.74 29.40
C GLU A 24 -12.84 14.26 29.08
N VAL A 25 -12.22 13.75 28.00
CA VAL A 25 -10.91 14.23 27.54
C VAL A 25 -10.99 15.68 27.07
N ALA A 26 -12.03 16.06 26.31
CA ALA A 26 -12.22 17.44 25.88
C ALA A 26 -12.41 18.42 27.05
N ALA A 27 -13.15 18.02 28.09
CA ALA A 27 -13.35 18.80 29.30
C ALA A 27 -12.03 18.98 30.07
N MET A 28 -11.24 17.91 30.20
CA MET A 28 -9.91 17.96 30.81
C MET A 28 -8.98 18.92 30.04
N VAL A 29 -8.97 18.86 28.70
CA VAL A 29 -8.16 19.77 27.87
C VAL A 29 -8.54 21.23 28.15
N LYS A 30 -9.84 21.55 28.23
CA LYS A 30 -10.30 22.91 28.53
C LYS A 30 -9.90 23.40 29.93
N GLU A 31 -9.82 22.51 30.92
CA GLU A 31 -9.34 22.85 32.27
C GLU A 31 -7.85 23.19 32.25
N LEU A 32 -7.06 22.40 31.53
CA LEU A 32 -5.60 22.56 31.48
C LEU A 32 -5.16 23.71 30.56
N GLU A 33 -5.89 23.93 29.48
CA GLU A 33 -5.52 24.85 28.40
C GLU A 33 -6.79 25.45 27.75
N PRO A 34 -7.33 26.54 28.31
CA PRO A 34 -8.60 27.09 27.86
C PRO A 34 -8.51 27.95 26.58
N ALA A 35 -7.31 28.24 26.05
CA ALA A 35 -7.17 29.18 24.94
C ALA A 35 -7.42 28.55 23.56
N HIS A 36 -7.29 27.23 23.40
CA HIS A 36 -7.54 26.56 22.13
C HIS A 36 -8.89 25.80 22.11
N PRO A 37 -9.59 25.77 20.97
CA PRO A 37 -10.80 24.98 20.82
C PRO A 37 -10.48 23.49 20.81
N THR A 38 -11.50 22.70 21.13
CA THR A 38 -11.51 21.24 21.04
C THR A 38 -12.34 20.79 19.84
N MET A 39 -11.91 19.70 19.22
CA MET A 39 -12.53 19.11 18.04
C MET A 39 -12.54 17.60 18.19
N THR A 40 -13.57 16.91 17.70
CA THR A 40 -13.53 15.46 17.45
C THR A 40 -13.84 15.23 15.98
N VAL A 41 -13.27 14.18 15.40
CA VAL A 41 -13.41 13.88 13.96
C VAL A 41 -14.22 12.60 13.77
N THR A 42 -15.20 12.62 12.85
CA THR A 42 -15.98 11.44 12.43
C THR A 42 -15.71 11.08 10.97
N ALA A 43 -15.86 9.78 10.65
CA ALA A 43 -15.93 9.29 9.29
C ALA A 43 -17.32 9.62 8.74
N GLU A 44 -17.40 10.65 7.91
CA GLU A 44 -18.66 11.17 7.39
C GLU A 44 -19.65 11.63 8.49
N ILE A 45 -20.92 11.84 8.13
CA ILE A 45 -21.98 12.34 9.03
C ILE A 45 -23.21 11.41 9.11
N GLY A 46 -23.11 10.20 8.55
CA GLY A 46 -24.19 9.21 8.56
C GLY A 46 -24.49 8.64 9.95
N GLY A 47 -25.69 8.06 10.11
CA GLY A 47 -26.13 7.44 11.36
C GLY A 47 -26.35 8.46 12.48
N GLY A 48 -25.96 8.11 13.70
CA GLY A 48 -26.14 8.97 14.88
C GLY A 48 -25.02 10.00 15.11
N ARG A 49 -23.99 10.04 14.25
CA ARG A 49 -22.73 10.80 14.45
C ARG A 49 -22.94 12.28 14.80
N VAL A 50 -23.70 13.02 13.99
CA VAL A 50 -23.98 14.46 14.25
C VAL A 50 -24.70 14.64 15.58
N ALA A 51 -25.75 13.85 15.83
CA ALA A 51 -26.51 13.93 17.06
C ALA A 51 -25.65 13.60 18.29
N ALA A 52 -24.77 12.60 18.18
CA ALA A 52 -23.91 12.17 19.26
C ALA A 52 -22.86 13.23 19.60
N VAL A 53 -22.12 13.74 18.61
CA VAL A 53 -21.16 14.84 18.83
C VAL A 53 -21.88 16.06 19.41
N HIS A 54 -23.09 16.38 18.96
CA HIS A 54 -23.75 17.62 19.37
C HIS A 54 -24.42 17.52 20.75
N LYS A 55 -24.92 16.35 21.14
CA LYS A 55 -25.65 16.14 22.40
C LYS A 55 -24.80 15.54 23.51
N LEU A 56 -23.89 14.62 23.17
CA LEU A 56 -23.12 13.84 24.15
C LEU A 56 -21.75 14.44 24.42
N THR A 57 -21.26 15.34 23.55
CA THR A 57 -19.96 16.00 23.72
C THR A 57 -20.06 17.53 23.87
N PRO A 58 -20.68 18.04 24.96
CA PRO A 58 -20.80 19.48 25.18
C PRO A 58 -19.46 20.22 25.27
N ALA A 59 -18.38 19.54 25.69
CA ALA A 59 -17.06 20.12 25.75
C ALA A 59 -16.36 20.23 24.40
N ILE A 60 -16.84 19.56 23.34
CA ILE A 60 -16.29 19.70 21.98
C ILE A 60 -16.80 21.01 21.35
N ASP A 61 -15.92 21.83 20.79
CA ASP A 61 -16.31 23.10 20.16
C ASP A 61 -16.62 22.94 18.66
N ILE A 62 -15.86 22.08 17.99
CA ILE A 62 -15.86 21.91 16.52
C ILE A 62 -16.11 20.45 16.17
N HIS A 63 -16.95 20.20 15.17
CA HIS A 63 -17.12 18.87 14.58
C HIS A 63 -16.19 18.75 13.35
N GLY A 64 -15.14 17.94 13.44
CA GLY A 64 -14.34 17.58 12.26
C GLY A 64 -15.04 16.48 11.47
N VAL A 65 -15.10 16.61 10.15
CA VAL A 65 -15.73 15.64 9.25
C VAL A 65 -14.75 15.20 8.18
N ASN A 66 -14.42 13.91 8.16
CA ASN A 66 -13.74 13.29 7.02
C ASN A 66 -14.82 12.94 5.99
N SER A 67 -14.80 13.58 4.82
CA SER A 67 -15.80 13.37 3.77
C SER A 67 -15.16 13.48 2.40
N TYR A 68 -15.28 12.42 1.60
CA TYR A 68 -14.72 12.33 0.26
C TYR A 68 -15.83 12.59 -0.77
N GLY A 69 -16.44 11.54 -1.33
CA GLY A 69 -17.58 11.67 -2.25
C GLY A 69 -18.72 12.51 -1.67
N GLY A 70 -18.98 12.33 -0.36
CA GLY A 70 -19.99 13.06 0.40
C GLY A 70 -19.74 14.56 0.61
N ALA A 71 -18.52 15.07 0.34
CA ALA A 71 -18.17 16.47 0.61
C ALA A 71 -19.02 17.46 -0.21
N LEU A 72 -19.43 17.07 -1.41
CA LEU A 72 -20.25 17.87 -2.33
C LEU A 72 -21.61 18.25 -1.73
N SER A 73 -22.16 17.41 -0.86
CA SER A 73 -23.48 17.63 -0.23
C SER A 73 -23.39 17.81 1.28
N LEU A 74 -22.17 17.95 1.85
CA LEU A 74 -21.95 17.97 3.29
C LEU A 74 -22.76 19.07 3.98
N LEU A 75 -22.76 20.30 3.45
CA LEU A 75 -23.46 21.42 4.08
C LEU A 75 -24.97 21.16 4.25
N GLU A 76 -25.62 20.68 3.20
CA GLU A 76 -27.06 20.39 3.20
C GLU A 76 -27.37 19.28 4.21
N ARG A 77 -26.68 18.13 4.08
CA ARG A 77 -26.88 16.96 4.94
C ARG A 77 -26.55 17.26 6.41
N TYR A 78 -25.52 18.05 6.68
CA TYR A 78 -25.14 18.44 8.05
C TYR A 78 -26.23 19.28 8.71
N ARG A 79 -26.87 20.20 7.97
CA ARG A 79 -28.01 20.98 8.47
C ARG A 79 -29.25 20.11 8.68
N GLU A 80 -29.54 19.21 7.75
CA GLU A 80 -30.67 18.27 7.86
C GLU A 80 -30.52 17.34 9.05
N ALA A 81 -29.30 16.91 9.35
CA ALA A 81 -28.96 16.14 10.56
C ALA A 81 -29.07 16.94 11.87
N GLY A 82 -29.43 18.24 11.80
CA GLY A 82 -29.57 19.13 12.94
C GLY A 82 -28.24 19.68 13.46
N GLY A 83 -27.20 19.69 12.64
CA GLY A 83 -25.87 20.14 13.02
C GLY A 83 -25.81 21.63 13.33
N THR A 84 -25.49 21.99 14.58
CA THR A 84 -25.37 23.38 15.05
C THR A 84 -23.95 23.83 15.39
N LYS A 85 -23.05 22.90 15.77
CA LYS A 85 -21.64 23.23 15.99
C LYS A 85 -20.97 23.60 14.65
N PRO A 86 -20.03 24.56 14.63
CA PRO A 86 -19.22 24.79 13.45
C PRO A 86 -18.41 23.52 13.12
N TYR A 87 -18.14 23.29 11.84
CA TYR A 87 -17.39 22.14 11.38
C TYR A 87 -16.11 22.53 10.64
N VAL A 88 -15.18 21.58 10.59
CA VAL A 88 -14.02 21.61 9.69
C VAL A 88 -14.12 20.37 8.80
N LEU A 89 -13.95 20.54 7.49
CA LEU A 89 -13.84 19.41 6.57
C LEU A 89 -12.41 18.84 6.70
N THR A 90 -12.23 17.92 7.63
CA THR A 90 -10.92 17.51 8.16
C THR A 90 -10.15 16.57 7.24
N GLU A 91 -10.84 15.87 6.36
CA GLU A 91 -10.25 15.19 5.22
C GLU A 91 -11.22 15.28 4.07
N PHE A 92 -10.73 15.70 2.90
CA PHE A 92 -11.48 15.61 1.65
C PHE A 92 -10.55 15.44 0.47
N GLY A 93 -11.09 14.85 -0.58
CA GLY A 93 -10.39 14.56 -1.82
C GLY A 93 -11.36 13.97 -2.83
N PRO A 94 -10.88 13.23 -3.84
CA PRO A 94 -11.77 12.50 -4.74
C PRO A 94 -12.56 11.41 -3.99
N PRO A 95 -13.64 10.87 -4.58
CA PRO A 95 -14.38 9.76 -3.99
C PRO A 95 -13.46 8.59 -3.61
N GLY A 96 -13.77 7.94 -2.49
CA GLY A 96 -13.10 6.72 -2.08
C GLY A 96 -13.33 5.59 -3.08
N SER A 97 -12.48 4.57 -3.04
CA SER A 97 -12.62 3.36 -3.86
C SER A 97 -13.95 2.65 -3.66
N TRP A 98 -14.55 2.79 -2.49
CA TRP A 98 -15.87 2.25 -2.13
C TRP A 98 -17.05 3.12 -2.63
N GLU A 99 -16.79 4.30 -3.21
CA GLU A 99 -17.82 5.24 -3.68
C GLU A 99 -17.91 5.29 -5.21
N VAL A 100 -17.11 4.50 -5.92
CA VAL A 100 -17.06 4.46 -7.38
C VAL A 100 -17.56 3.12 -7.93
N ALA A 101 -17.88 3.10 -9.22
CA ALA A 101 -18.20 1.85 -9.91
C ALA A 101 -16.97 0.93 -9.98
N GLU A 102 -17.23 -0.37 -10.02
CA GLU A 102 -16.21 -1.41 -10.16
C GLU A 102 -16.36 -2.14 -11.50
N SER A 103 -15.27 -2.74 -11.97
CA SER A 103 -15.29 -3.70 -13.07
C SER A 103 -15.99 -5.00 -12.64
N ASP A 104 -16.29 -5.87 -13.61
CA ASP A 104 -16.87 -7.20 -13.36
C ASP A 104 -16.00 -8.11 -12.47
N TRP A 105 -14.71 -7.77 -12.30
CA TRP A 105 -13.78 -8.47 -11.42
C TRP A 105 -13.42 -7.67 -10.15
N GLY A 106 -14.25 -6.69 -9.79
CA GLY A 106 -14.15 -5.95 -8.53
C GLY A 106 -13.03 -4.91 -8.48
N ALA A 107 -12.51 -4.45 -9.62
CA ALA A 107 -11.51 -3.38 -9.64
C ALA A 107 -12.20 -2.02 -9.76
N PRO A 108 -12.03 -1.10 -8.80
CA PRO A 108 -12.72 0.19 -8.81
C PRO A 108 -12.16 1.12 -9.90
N TYR A 109 -13.03 1.84 -10.59
CA TYR A 109 -12.62 2.79 -11.63
C TYR A 109 -12.11 4.08 -10.98
N GLU A 110 -10.86 4.40 -11.24
CA GLU A 110 -10.21 5.57 -10.67
C GLU A 110 -10.37 6.78 -11.60
N LEU A 111 -10.71 7.93 -11.03
CA LEU A 111 -10.76 9.21 -11.75
C LEU A 111 -9.37 9.63 -12.26
N THR A 112 -9.33 10.38 -13.36
CA THR A 112 -8.08 11.03 -13.81
C THR A 112 -7.65 12.14 -12.86
N SER A 113 -6.39 12.56 -12.91
CA SER A 113 -5.92 13.72 -12.13
C SER A 113 -6.73 14.98 -12.41
N THR A 114 -7.21 15.17 -13.64
CA THR A 114 -8.07 16.30 -14.05
C THR A 114 -9.44 16.25 -13.39
N GLU A 115 -10.06 15.06 -13.38
CA GLU A 115 -11.34 14.84 -12.73
C GLU A 115 -11.24 14.98 -11.21
N LYS A 116 -10.15 14.49 -10.61
CA LYS A 116 -9.84 14.67 -9.19
C LYS A 116 -9.65 16.14 -8.83
N ALA A 117 -8.89 16.90 -9.61
CA ALA A 117 -8.72 18.35 -9.43
C ALA A 117 -10.08 19.07 -9.44
N SER A 118 -10.94 18.73 -10.40
CA SER A 118 -12.31 19.24 -10.47
C SER A 118 -13.14 18.85 -9.24
N PHE A 119 -12.94 17.65 -8.71
CA PHE A 119 -13.62 17.17 -7.50
C PHE A 119 -13.19 17.93 -6.24
N TYR A 120 -11.89 18.19 -6.07
CA TYR A 120 -11.37 19.05 -5.01
C TYR A 120 -12.01 20.43 -5.04
N ARG A 121 -12.07 21.06 -6.22
CA ARG A 121 -12.68 22.38 -6.38
C ARG A 121 -14.13 22.39 -5.91
N ARG A 122 -14.95 21.50 -6.45
CA ARG A 122 -16.38 21.45 -6.10
C ARG A 122 -16.59 21.16 -4.62
N SER A 123 -15.80 20.25 -4.04
CA SER A 123 -15.89 19.89 -2.62
C SER A 123 -15.54 21.08 -1.72
N TYR A 124 -14.50 21.84 -2.06
CA TYR A 124 -14.12 23.03 -1.31
C TYR A 124 -15.15 24.16 -1.46
N GLU A 125 -15.60 24.43 -2.68
CA GLU A 125 -16.61 25.46 -2.95
C GLU A 125 -17.93 25.17 -2.23
N GLN A 126 -18.41 23.92 -2.28
CA GLN A 126 -19.72 23.53 -1.74
C GLN A 126 -19.65 23.20 -0.24
N GLY A 127 -18.60 22.51 0.19
CA GLY A 127 -18.42 22.06 1.57
C GLY A 127 -17.75 23.07 2.48
N VAL A 128 -17.10 24.11 1.95
CA VAL A 128 -16.41 25.13 2.76
C VAL A 128 -16.91 26.53 2.44
N LEU A 129 -16.73 27.01 1.19
CA LEU A 129 -17.04 28.39 0.84
C LEU A 129 -18.54 28.71 0.89
N ALA A 130 -19.40 27.76 0.53
CA ALA A 130 -20.86 27.92 0.58
C ALA A 130 -21.44 27.84 2.01
N ALA A 131 -20.62 27.61 3.04
CA ALA A 131 -21.03 27.43 4.43
C ALA A 131 -20.52 28.55 5.36
N PRO A 132 -20.68 29.86 5.03
CA PRO A 132 -20.14 30.93 5.84
C PRO A 132 -20.72 30.92 7.27
N GLY A 133 -19.82 31.02 8.25
CA GLY A 133 -20.18 30.97 9.67
C GLY A 133 -20.46 29.56 10.22
N LEU A 134 -20.41 28.52 9.38
CA LEU A 134 -20.56 27.12 9.79
C LEU A 134 -19.29 26.31 9.51
N ALA A 135 -18.77 26.36 8.28
CA ALA A 135 -17.46 25.78 7.96
C ALA A 135 -16.35 26.75 8.39
N LEU A 136 -15.39 26.26 9.19
CA LEU A 136 -14.23 27.03 9.63
C LEU A 136 -13.01 26.86 8.73
N GLY A 137 -13.04 25.88 7.83
CA GLY A 137 -11.95 25.56 6.92
C GLY A 137 -11.93 24.08 6.53
N SER A 138 -10.81 23.63 5.97
CA SER A 138 -10.60 22.25 5.58
C SER A 138 -9.12 21.83 5.57
N TYR A 139 -8.88 20.52 5.49
CA TYR A 139 -7.56 19.94 5.19
C TYR A 139 -7.68 18.98 4.00
N ALA A 140 -6.95 19.26 2.92
CA ALA A 140 -6.95 18.43 1.71
C ALA A 140 -6.14 17.13 1.92
N PHE A 141 -6.65 16.01 1.40
CA PHE A 141 -6.12 14.67 1.69
C PHE A 141 -5.86 13.84 0.41
N ILE A 142 -4.65 13.34 0.14
CA ILE A 142 -3.41 13.48 0.91
C ILE A 142 -2.50 14.49 0.23
N TRP A 143 -2.05 15.50 0.98
CA TRP A 143 -0.98 16.39 0.57
C TRP A 143 0.38 15.68 0.56
N GLY A 144 0.58 14.85 -0.47
CA GLY A 144 1.75 14.01 -0.65
C GLY A 144 1.43 12.83 -1.56
N HIS A 145 2.21 11.75 -1.41
CA HIS A 145 1.98 10.48 -2.09
C HIS A 145 1.71 9.39 -1.04
N LYS A 146 0.72 8.53 -1.32
CA LYS A 146 0.45 7.30 -0.57
C LYS A 146 -0.12 6.26 -1.53
N MET A 147 0.35 5.02 -1.41
CA MET A 147 -0.28 3.87 -2.04
C MET A 147 -1.54 3.52 -1.24
N GLU A 148 -2.72 3.75 -1.82
CA GLU A 148 -4.01 3.46 -1.19
C GLU A 148 -5.02 3.16 -2.29
N ALA A 149 -5.54 1.93 -2.32
CA ALA A 149 -6.16 1.30 -3.50
C ALA A 149 -5.22 1.20 -4.72
N THR A 150 -4.68 2.31 -5.20
CA THR A 150 -3.67 2.38 -6.28
C THR A 150 -2.55 3.36 -5.94
N ALA A 151 -1.54 3.45 -6.81
CA ALA A 151 -0.43 4.40 -6.66
C ALA A 151 -0.83 5.87 -6.90
N THR A 152 -2.06 6.12 -7.36
CA THR A 152 -2.50 7.45 -7.78
C THR A 152 -3.82 7.89 -7.15
N TRP A 153 -4.46 7.07 -6.31
CA TRP A 153 -5.85 7.29 -5.88
C TRP A 153 -6.05 8.64 -5.17
N PHE A 154 -5.47 8.81 -3.97
CA PHE A 154 -5.63 10.01 -3.15
C PHE A 154 -4.45 10.98 -3.19
N GLY A 155 -3.27 10.53 -3.62
CA GLY A 155 -2.06 11.36 -3.61
C GLY A 155 -2.20 12.59 -4.49
N MET A 156 -1.91 13.78 -3.93
CA MET A 156 -1.80 15.03 -4.69
C MET A 156 -0.43 15.20 -5.36
N PHE A 157 0.54 14.34 -5.00
CA PHE A 157 1.88 14.25 -5.56
C PHE A 157 2.18 12.82 -5.99
N LEU A 158 3.04 12.66 -6.98
CA LEU A 158 3.64 11.39 -7.35
C LEU A 158 4.84 11.04 -6.43
N PRO A 159 5.31 9.77 -6.40
CA PRO A 159 6.44 9.36 -5.58
C PRO A 159 7.74 10.16 -5.82
N ASP A 160 7.91 10.68 -7.04
CA ASP A 160 9.07 11.50 -7.44
C ASP A 160 8.91 12.99 -7.08
N GLY A 161 7.80 13.37 -6.44
CA GLY A 161 7.50 14.74 -6.04
C GLY A 161 6.76 15.55 -7.10
N ALA A 162 6.42 14.98 -8.26
CA ALA A 162 5.66 15.70 -9.27
C ALA A 162 4.27 16.10 -8.74
N ARG A 163 3.91 17.37 -8.91
CA ARG A 163 2.61 17.92 -8.50
C ARG A 163 1.52 17.52 -9.49
N LEU A 164 0.33 17.22 -9.00
CA LEU A 164 -0.86 16.97 -9.82
C LEU A 164 -1.80 18.18 -9.76
N GLY A 165 -2.74 18.29 -10.71
CA GLY A 165 -3.68 19.42 -10.80
C GLY A 165 -4.57 19.68 -9.56
N ALA A 166 -4.64 18.72 -8.63
CA ALA A 166 -5.24 18.94 -7.31
C ALA A 166 -4.47 20.00 -6.50
N VAL A 167 -3.13 20.03 -6.59
CA VAL A 167 -2.28 21.04 -5.94
C VAL A 167 -2.56 22.42 -6.54
N ASP A 168 -2.70 22.52 -7.86
CA ASP A 168 -3.00 23.79 -8.53
C ASP A 168 -4.36 24.32 -8.11
N THR A 169 -5.36 23.44 -8.08
CA THR A 169 -6.71 23.76 -7.62
C THR A 169 -6.70 24.32 -6.20
N MET A 170 -6.02 23.65 -5.26
CA MET A 170 -5.97 24.13 -3.88
C MET A 170 -5.14 25.40 -3.75
N THR A 171 -4.08 25.56 -4.56
CA THR A 171 -3.27 26.80 -4.59
C THR A 171 -4.12 27.99 -5.01
N GLU A 172 -4.92 27.85 -6.07
CA GLU A 172 -5.84 28.91 -6.52
C GLU A 172 -6.88 29.24 -5.47
N LEU A 173 -7.54 28.23 -4.90
CA LEU A 173 -8.62 28.44 -3.93
C LEU A 173 -8.13 29.06 -2.61
N TRP A 174 -6.90 28.78 -2.20
CA TRP A 174 -6.34 29.32 -0.95
C TRP A 174 -5.67 30.68 -1.13
N SER A 175 -5.01 30.92 -2.26
CA SER A 175 -4.28 32.17 -2.49
C SER A 175 -5.08 33.23 -3.26
N GLY A 176 -6.09 32.80 -4.02
CA GLY A 176 -6.86 33.63 -4.95
C GLY A 176 -6.27 33.70 -6.36
N GLU A 177 -5.11 33.09 -6.62
CA GLU A 177 -4.46 33.08 -7.93
C GLU A 177 -3.94 31.67 -8.27
N PRO A 178 -4.08 31.22 -9.53
CA PRO A 178 -3.53 29.93 -9.94
C PRO A 178 -2.00 29.96 -9.95
N PRO A 179 -1.32 28.79 -9.87
CA PRO A 179 0.10 28.70 -10.16
C PRO A 179 0.42 29.27 -11.56
N ALA A 180 1.64 29.77 -11.72
CA ALA A 180 2.11 30.33 -12.99
C ALA A 180 2.29 29.26 -14.10
N ASP A 181 2.41 28.00 -13.70
CA ASP A 181 2.69 26.84 -14.53
C ASP A 181 1.81 25.71 -13.97
N LEU A 182 0.87 25.24 -14.80
CA LEU A 182 -0.19 24.34 -14.40
C LEU A 182 0.19 22.90 -14.69
N ALA A 183 -0.25 21.97 -13.85
CA ALA A 183 -0.08 20.57 -14.13
C ALA A 183 -0.80 20.18 -15.43
N PRO A 184 -0.24 19.23 -16.21
CA PRO A 184 -0.91 18.66 -17.37
C PRO A 184 -2.30 18.12 -17.04
N THR A 185 -3.12 18.02 -18.07
CA THR A 185 -4.43 17.39 -18.02
C THR A 185 -4.42 16.03 -18.72
N ALA A 186 -5.27 15.13 -18.25
CA ALA A 186 -5.58 13.85 -18.87
C ALA A 186 -7.09 13.57 -18.85
N ASP A 187 -7.62 13.11 -19.98
CA ASP A 187 -8.96 12.53 -20.09
C ASP A 187 -8.93 11.03 -19.76
N PRO A 188 -10.10 10.41 -19.46
CA PRO A 188 -10.19 8.96 -19.27
C PRO A 188 -9.58 8.20 -20.44
N LEU A 189 -8.86 7.12 -20.13
CA LEU A 189 -8.22 6.29 -21.14
C LEU A 189 -9.28 5.61 -22.03
N ILE A 190 -9.03 5.60 -23.35
CA ILE A 190 -9.94 5.05 -24.34
C ILE A 190 -9.41 3.69 -24.79
N LEU A 191 -10.08 2.63 -24.37
CA LEU A 191 -9.76 1.27 -24.77
C LEU A 191 -10.37 0.93 -26.13
N ASP A 192 -9.58 0.38 -27.04
CA ASP A 192 -10.09 -0.20 -28.28
C ASP A 192 -10.43 -1.69 -28.03
N GLY A 193 -11.70 -1.99 -27.77
CA GLY A 193 -12.20 -3.36 -27.52
C GLY A 193 -12.62 -3.61 -26.08
N GLU A 194 -12.51 -4.86 -25.63
CA GLU A 194 -12.89 -5.29 -24.28
C GLU A 194 -11.72 -5.15 -23.30
N PRO A 195 -11.97 -4.84 -22.02
CA PRO A 195 -10.93 -4.69 -21.00
C PRO A 195 -10.43 -6.04 -20.47
N LEU A 196 -10.66 -7.12 -21.22
CA LEU A 196 -10.24 -8.47 -20.90
C LEU A 196 -9.69 -9.19 -22.13
N GLY A 197 -8.80 -10.15 -21.92
CA GLY A 197 -8.16 -10.92 -22.99
C GLY A 197 -7.40 -12.13 -22.48
N ASP A 198 -6.96 -12.98 -23.40
CA ASP A 198 -6.18 -14.16 -23.08
C ASP A 198 -4.69 -13.81 -22.87
N PRO A 199 -3.92 -14.66 -22.16
CA PRO A 199 -2.48 -14.48 -22.01
C PRO A 199 -1.75 -14.24 -23.34
N GLY A 200 -1.05 -13.11 -23.44
CA GLY A 200 -0.29 -12.73 -24.64
C GLY A 200 -1.05 -11.94 -25.69
N ASP A 201 -2.37 -11.75 -25.54
CA ASP A 201 -3.17 -10.86 -26.39
C ASP A 201 -2.63 -9.44 -26.38
N LYS A 202 -2.93 -8.69 -27.44
CA LYS A 202 -2.51 -7.30 -27.58
C LYS A 202 -3.72 -6.39 -27.45
N VAL A 203 -3.61 -5.41 -26.58
CA VAL A 203 -4.64 -4.42 -26.29
C VAL A 203 -4.11 -3.04 -26.67
N ARG A 204 -4.94 -2.23 -27.34
CA ARG A 204 -4.60 -0.85 -27.73
C ARG A 204 -5.41 0.12 -26.88
N VAL A 205 -4.72 1.09 -26.29
CA VAL A 205 -5.32 2.13 -25.44
C VAL A 205 -4.85 3.49 -25.93
N ARG A 206 -5.80 4.42 -26.07
CA ARG A 206 -5.56 5.81 -26.46
C ARG A 206 -5.71 6.74 -25.26
N ALA A 207 -4.95 7.83 -25.28
CA ALA A 207 -4.99 8.89 -24.28
C ALA A 207 -5.11 10.25 -24.95
N ILE A 208 -5.77 11.17 -24.24
CA ILE A 208 -5.78 12.60 -24.57
C ILE A 208 -5.14 13.28 -23.38
N VAL A 209 -3.97 13.87 -23.60
CA VAL A 209 -3.20 14.62 -22.62
C VAL A 209 -2.83 15.98 -23.20
N ALA A 210 -2.83 17.01 -22.36
CA ALA A 210 -2.48 18.36 -22.78
C ALA A 210 -1.80 19.13 -21.65
N ASP A 211 -0.79 19.90 -22.02
CA ASP A 211 -0.17 20.91 -21.17
C ASP A 211 -0.99 22.21 -21.32
N PRO A 212 -1.51 22.81 -20.24
CA PRO A 212 -2.31 24.04 -20.34
C PRO A 212 -1.56 25.22 -20.99
N GLU A 213 -0.22 25.20 -20.95
CA GLU A 213 0.66 26.19 -21.56
C GLU A 213 1.15 25.80 -22.98
N ASP A 214 0.57 24.76 -23.59
CA ASP A 214 0.96 24.19 -24.90
C ASP A 214 2.44 23.74 -24.95
N GLY A 215 3.03 23.38 -23.80
CA GLY A 215 4.36 22.80 -23.66
C GLY A 215 4.43 21.32 -24.08
N PRO A 216 5.64 20.81 -24.39
CA PRO A 216 5.83 19.40 -24.75
C PRO A 216 5.70 18.50 -23.51
N LEU A 217 5.07 17.34 -23.70
CA LEU A 217 4.84 16.37 -22.64
C LEU A 217 5.74 15.14 -22.79
N ARG A 218 6.20 14.60 -21.66
CA ARG A 218 6.83 13.28 -21.59
C ARG A 218 5.84 12.29 -20.98
N VAL A 219 5.38 11.32 -21.78
CA VAL A 219 4.44 10.29 -21.31
C VAL A 219 5.15 8.99 -20.96
N ARG A 220 4.78 8.41 -19.82
CA ARG A 220 5.19 7.08 -19.35
C ARG A 220 3.95 6.21 -19.16
N TRP A 221 3.98 5.05 -19.78
CA TRP A 221 2.98 3.98 -19.60
C TRP A 221 3.57 2.86 -18.76
N VAL A 222 2.81 2.33 -17.80
CA VAL A 222 3.21 1.16 -17.01
C VAL A 222 2.01 0.25 -16.78
N LEU A 223 2.22 -1.06 -16.90
CA LEU A 223 1.25 -2.06 -16.47
C LEU A 223 1.69 -2.58 -15.10
N ARG A 224 0.77 -2.68 -14.16
CA ARG A 224 0.98 -3.34 -12.86
C ARG A 224 -0.12 -4.35 -12.62
N ARG A 225 0.09 -5.26 -11.68
CA ARG A 225 -1.03 -6.02 -11.14
C ARG A 225 -1.99 -5.08 -10.41
N GLU A 226 -3.26 -5.46 -10.44
CA GLU A 226 -4.26 -4.81 -9.60
C GLU A 226 -3.94 -5.09 -8.13
N SER A 227 -4.17 -4.11 -7.25
CA SER A 227 -3.81 -4.26 -5.85
C SER A 227 -4.62 -5.35 -5.16
N GLY A 228 -5.90 -5.48 -5.51
CA GLY A 228 -6.86 -6.38 -4.85
C GLY A 228 -7.16 -6.00 -3.39
N GLU A 229 -6.53 -4.94 -2.88
CA GLU A 229 -6.65 -4.45 -1.51
C GLU A 229 -7.18 -3.01 -1.52
N TYR A 230 -8.49 -2.87 -1.31
CA TYR A 230 -9.18 -1.58 -1.33
C TYR A 230 -9.65 -1.11 0.05
N ALA A 231 -9.38 -1.90 1.11
CA ALA A 231 -9.72 -1.52 2.48
C ALA A 231 -9.06 -0.20 2.86
N THR A 232 -9.69 0.57 3.74
CA THR A 232 -9.17 1.82 4.30
C THR A 232 -8.64 1.62 5.71
N GLY A 233 -7.76 2.50 6.18
CA GLY A 233 -7.20 2.39 7.54
C GLY A 233 -5.78 2.92 7.72
N GLY A 234 -5.14 3.42 6.67
CA GLY A 234 -3.85 4.12 6.80
C GLY A 234 -2.61 3.24 6.81
N ASP A 235 -2.75 1.91 6.87
CA ASP A 235 -1.62 0.98 6.81
C ASP A 235 -0.79 1.18 5.54
N TYR A 236 0.53 1.12 5.68
CA TYR A 236 1.44 1.19 4.56
C TYR A 236 1.17 0.05 3.58
N ARG A 237 1.04 0.39 2.30
CA ARG A 237 0.97 -0.57 1.20
C ARG A 237 2.15 -0.37 0.26
N ARG A 238 2.77 -1.47 -0.14
CA ARG A 238 3.84 -1.44 -1.13
C ARG A 238 3.24 -1.21 -2.52
N MET A 239 3.87 -0.34 -3.31
CA MET A 239 3.58 -0.23 -4.73
C MET A 239 3.98 -1.53 -5.45
N LEU A 240 3.03 -2.13 -6.17
CA LEU A 240 3.29 -3.34 -6.96
C LEU A 240 4.27 -3.03 -8.10
N PRO A 241 5.19 -3.96 -8.42
CA PRO A 241 6.19 -3.75 -9.47
C PRO A 241 5.54 -3.63 -10.84
N ASP A 242 6.18 -2.84 -11.71
CA ASP A 242 5.84 -2.75 -13.13
C ASP A 242 6.04 -4.13 -13.80
N ILE A 243 5.13 -4.52 -14.69
CA ILE A 243 5.28 -5.73 -15.50
C ILE A 243 6.22 -5.42 -16.66
N GLU A 244 7.43 -5.99 -16.59
CA GLU A 244 8.43 -5.88 -17.64
C GLU A 244 7.90 -6.41 -18.98
N ASP A 245 8.30 -5.76 -20.08
CA ASP A 245 7.94 -6.12 -21.47
C ASP A 245 6.44 -6.12 -21.81
N ALA A 246 5.57 -5.67 -20.89
CA ALA A 246 4.14 -5.53 -21.17
C ALA A 246 3.85 -4.41 -22.16
N ILE A 247 4.64 -3.33 -22.14
CA ILE A 247 4.47 -2.20 -23.06
C ILE A 247 5.26 -2.49 -24.35
N LEU A 248 4.55 -2.71 -25.46
CA LEU A 248 5.16 -3.08 -26.74
C LEU A 248 5.53 -1.85 -27.59
N GLU A 249 4.58 -0.93 -27.72
CA GLU A 249 4.70 0.30 -28.50
C GLU A 249 4.00 1.40 -27.71
N ALA A 250 4.63 2.56 -27.58
CA ALA A 250 4.09 3.67 -26.81
C ALA A 250 4.41 5.01 -27.47
N SER A 251 3.45 5.92 -27.38
CA SER A 251 3.52 7.33 -27.75
C SER A 251 2.80 8.17 -26.69
N GLU A 252 2.74 9.48 -26.89
CA GLU A 252 1.99 10.38 -25.98
C GLU A 252 0.50 10.06 -25.95
N GLY A 253 -0.11 9.75 -27.11
CA GLY A 253 -1.55 9.56 -27.24
C GLY A 253 -2.00 8.10 -27.33
N GLU A 254 -1.08 7.13 -27.27
CA GLU A 254 -1.42 5.73 -27.51
C GLU A 254 -0.38 4.75 -26.97
N VAL A 255 -0.85 3.59 -26.51
CA VAL A 255 -0.03 2.43 -26.15
C VAL A 255 -0.62 1.12 -26.67
N THR A 256 0.26 0.21 -27.08
CA THR A 256 -0.06 -1.21 -27.27
C THR A 256 0.53 -2.03 -26.13
N VAL A 257 -0.34 -2.70 -25.38
CA VAL A 257 0.00 -3.52 -24.22
C VAL A 257 -0.14 -5.00 -24.58
N ARG A 258 0.84 -5.81 -24.19
CA ARG A 258 0.74 -7.27 -24.16
C ARG A 258 0.13 -7.72 -22.84
N MET A 259 -1.00 -8.40 -22.90
CA MET A 259 -1.61 -9.06 -21.75
C MET A 259 -0.60 -10.05 -21.14
N PRO A 260 -0.30 -9.95 -19.82
CA PRO A 260 0.68 -10.81 -19.17
C PRO A 260 0.36 -12.30 -19.30
N VAL A 261 1.39 -13.14 -19.17
CA VAL A 261 1.24 -14.61 -19.23
C VAL A 261 0.50 -15.18 -18.02
N ASP A 262 0.54 -14.46 -16.90
CA ASP A 262 -0.13 -14.85 -15.66
C ASP A 262 -1.56 -14.29 -15.64
N PRO A 263 -2.59 -15.15 -15.51
CA PRO A 263 -3.97 -14.70 -15.37
C PRO A 263 -4.20 -13.83 -14.14
N GLY A 264 -5.22 -12.98 -14.21
CA GLY A 264 -5.69 -12.14 -13.13
C GLY A 264 -5.82 -10.67 -13.49
N PRO A 265 -6.20 -9.85 -12.51
CA PRO A 265 -6.45 -8.43 -12.72
C PRO A 265 -5.13 -7.62 -12.75
N TYR A 266 -5.08 -6.67 -13.68
CA TYR A 266 -3.99 -5.72 -13.90
C TYR A 266 -4.56 -4.31 -14.02
N ARG A 267 -3.69 -3.31 -13.95
CA ARG A 267 -4.04 -1.91 -14.18
C ARG A 267 -2.96 -1.23 -15.00
N LEU A 268 -3.39 -0.63 -16.11
CA LEU A 268 -2.55 0.20 -16.97
C LEU A 268 -2.59 1.63 -16.44
N PHE A 269 -1.43 2.21 -16.16
CA PHE A 269 -1.29 3.60 -15.74
C PHE A 269 -0.61 4.42 -16.84
N LEU A 270 -1.09 5.65 -17.01
CA LEU A 270 -0.46 6.74 -17.76
C LEU A 270 0.00 7.82 -16.78
N TYR A 271 1.23 8.29 -16.99
CA TYR A 271 1.79 9.48 -16.35
C TYR A 271 2.30 10.42 -17.43
N ALA A 272 1.75 11.64 -17.53
CA ALA A 272 2.22 12.66 -18.47
C ALA A 272 2.90 13.79 -17.70
N TYR A 273 4.17 14.07 -17.98
CA TYR A 273 4.96 15.09 -17.28
C TYR A 273 5.23 16.28 -18.19
N ASP A 274 5.13 17.49 -17.65
CA ASP A 274 5.60 18.71 -18.32
C ASP A 274 7.11 18.93 -18.10
N GLN A 275 7.62 20.08 -18.55
CA GLN A 275 9.02 20.48 -18.37
C GLN A 275 9.35 21.00 -16.96
N ALA A 276 8.35 21.47 -16.21
CA ALA A 276 8.51 21.96 -14.84
C ALA A 276 8.53 20.83 -13.80
N GLY A 277 8.15 19.63 -14.20
CA GLY A 277 8.06 18.44 -13.35
C GLY A 277 6.70 18.25 -12.71
N ASN A 278 5.63 18.89 -13.18
CA ASN A 278 4.26 18.51 -12.80
C ASN A 278 3.77 17.35 -13.67
N ALA A 279 2.64 16.76 -13.29
CA ALA A 279 2.10 15.61 -14.00
C ALA A 279 0.56 15.52 -14.05
N ALA A 280 0.08 14.81 -15.08
CA ALA A 280 -1.25 14.23 -15.14
C ALA A 280 -1.20 12.71 -14.97
N THR A 281 -2.29 12.13 -14.47
CA THR A 281 -2.48 10.68 -14.38
C THR A 281 -3.83 10.23 -14.88
N ALA A 282 -3.85 9.06 -15.52
CA ALA A 282 -5.04 8.31 -15.85
C ALA A 282 -4.71 6.81 -15.77
N ASN A 283 -5.70 5.95 -15.53
CA ASN A 283 -5.47 4.52 -15.53
C ASN A 283 -6.72 3.73 -15.94
N LEU A 284 -6.54 2.45 -16.23
CA LEU A 284 -7.60 1.55 -16.68
C LEU A 284 -7.34 0.14 -16.13
N PRO A 285 -8.31 -0.48 -15.42
CA PRO A 285 -8.20 -1.89 -15.04
C PRO A 285 -8.35 -2.79 -16.28
N LEU A 286 -7.57 -3.88 -16.31
CA LEU A 286 -7.56 -4.90 -17.35
C LEU A 286 -7.60 -6.29 -16.71
N LEU A 287 -8.21 -7.27 -17.38
CA LEU A 287 -8.27 -8.65 -16.90
C LEU A 287 -7.61 -9.62 -17.88
N VAL A 288 -6.67 -10.42 -17.40
CA VAL A 288 -6.16 -11.57 -18.15
C VAL A 288 -6.95 -12.81 -17.75
N ASN A 289 -7.59 -13.46 -18.73
CA ASN A 289 -8.40 -14.65 -18.54
C ASN A 289 -7.57 -15.82 -17.98
N GLY A 290 -8.19 -16.58 -17.08
CA GLY A 290 -7.64 -17.82 -16.53
C GLY A 290 -7.74 -17.89 -15.02
N GLU A 291 -7.22 -18.98 -14.46
CA GLU A 291 -7.13 -19.19 -13.02
C GLU A 291 -6.03 -18.28 -12.44
N VAL A 292 -6.42 -17.35 -11.55
CA VAL A 292 -5.49 -16.45 -10.88
C VAL A 292 -4.49 -17.26 -10.06
N ARG A 293 -3.20 -16.96 -10.23
CA ARG A 293 -2.13 -17.61 -9.50
C ARG A 293 -1.19 -16.59 -8.91
N THR A 294 -0.56 -16.97 -7.81
CA THR A 294 0.43 -16.12 -7.17
C THR A 294 1.54 -15.77 -8.16
N PRO A 295 1.81 -14.47 -8.32
CA PRO A 295 2.87 -13.97 -9.18
C PRO A 295 4.24 -14.53 -8.83
N MET A 296 5.08 -14.73 -9.84
CA MET A 296 6.48 -15.07 -9.61
C MET A 296 7.38 -14.05 -10.34
N PRO A 297 8.49 -13.58 -9.73
CA PRO A 297 8.99 -13.99 -8.42
C PRO A 297 8.14 -13.50 -7.23
N PHE A 298 7.92 -14.37 -6.25
CA PHE A 298 7.27 -14.01 -4.97
C PHE A 298 8.35 -13.87 -3.89
N TYR A 299 8.57 -12.66 -3.38
CA TYR A 299 9.71 -12.35 -2.51
C TYR A 299 9.44 -12.71 -1.05
N VAL A 300 10.46 -13.27 -0.41
CA VAL A 300 10.59 -13.33 1.05
C VAL A 300 11.44 -12.15 1.55
N TYR A 301 12.48 -11.79 0.78
CA TYR A 301 13.34 -10.64 1.03
C TYR A 301 13.82 -10.06 -0.31
N ALA A 302 13.78 -8.72 -0.43
CA ALA A 302 14.31 -8.00 -1.59
C ALA A 302 15.43 -7.02 -1.19
N ASP A 303 15.12 -5.98 -0.40
CA ASP A 303 16.08 -4.93 0.00
C ASP A 303 15.85 -4.45 1.45
N GLY A 304 15.01 -5.19 2.19
CA GLY A 304 14.53 -4.84 3.52
C GLY A 304 13.33 -5.70 3.90
N PHE A 305 12.92 -5.65 5.18
CA PHE A 305 11.74 -6.38 5.68
C PHE A 305 10.43 -5.64 5.47
N GLU A 306 10.47 -4.34 5.16
CA GLU A 306 9.28 -3.53 4.96
C GLU A 306 8.45 -4.02 3.76
N GLY A 307 7.16 -4.28 3.99
CA GLY A 307 6.25 -4.78 2.96
C GLY A 307 6.55 -6.19 2.46
N MET A 308 7.36 -6.99 3.17
CA MET A 308 7.56 -8.41 2.85
C MET A 308 6.43 -9.28 3.41
N PRO A 309 6.01 -10.35 2.70
CA PRO A 309 4.86 -11.17 3.11
C PRO A 309 5.07 -11.96 4.42
N TRP A 310 6.33 -12.26 4.77
CA TRP A 310 6.67 -12.99 5.98
C TRP A 310 7.63 -12.19 6.88
N VAL A 311 7.51 -12.39 8.20
CA VAL A 311 8.32 -11.72 9.22
C VAL A 311 9.28 -12.70 9.89
N PRO A 312 10.58 -12.39 10.07
CA PRO A 312 11.55 -13.25 10.76
C PRO A 312 11.27 -13.33 12.27
N SER A 313 10.28 -14.14 12.63
CA SER A 313 9.71 -14.21 13.98
C SER A 313 9.84 -15.59 14.62
N GLY A 314 10.18 -16.61 13.84
CA GLY A 314 10.37 -17.97 14.33
C GLY A 314 11.82 -18.25 14.75
N TRP A 315 12.24 -17.74 15.91
CA TRP A 315 13.60 -17.92 16.41
C TRP A 315 13.77 -19.29 17.10
N MET A 316 14.82 -20.03 16.75
CA MET A 316 15.04 -21.41 17.22
C MET A 316 16.50 -21.68 17.63
N GLY A 317 16.70 -22.61 18.55
CA GLY A 317 18.04 -23.02 19.01
C GLY A 317 18.67 -22.02 19.97
N GLY A 318 19.96 -21.74 19.84
CA GLY A 318 20.71 -20.82 20.71
C GLY A 318 20.42 -19.34 20.46
N ILE A 319 19.17 -18.92 20.56
CA ILE A 319 18.70 -17.58 20.14
C ILE A 319 19.34 -16.43 20.92
N ASP A 320 19.74 -16.64 22.17
CA ASP A 320 20.40 -15.62 23.02
C ASP A 320 21.74 -15.13 22.44
N SER A 321 22.30 -15.91 21.51
CA SER A 321 23.56 -15.60 20.82
C SER A 321 23.38 -15.31 19.33
N LEU A 322 22.14 -15.12 18.86
CA LEU A 322 21.80 -14.87 17.47
C LEU A 322 21.34 -13.42 17.28
N SER A 323 21.85 -12.75 16.25
CA SER A 323 21.40 -11.42 15.85
C SER A 323 21.09 -11.38 14.35
N LEU A 324 20.09 -10.60 13.99
CA LEU A 324 19.61 -10.39 12.63
C LEU A 324 19.59 -8.89 12.32
N ASP A 325 20.20 -8.49 11.21
CA ASP A 325 20.08 -7.16 10.62
C ASP A 325 19.55 -7.32 9.20
N GLY A 326 18.37 -6.75 8.91
CA GLY A 326 17.73 -6.82 7.60
C GLY A 326 18.04 -5.65 6.68
N ALA A 327 18.89 -4.71 7.10
CA ALA A 327 19.22 -3.49 6.36
C ALA A 327 20.74 -3.31 6.21
N HIS A 328 21.48 -4.43 6.11
CA HIS A 328 22.93 -4.41 6.07
C HIS A 328 23.45 -3.91 4.72
N ALA A 329 23.94 -2.68 4.69
CA ALA A 329 24.32 -1.96 3.45
C ALA A 329 25.74 -2.27 2.92
N GLU A 330 26.54 -3.08 3.62
CA GLU A 330 27.90 -3.38 3.17
C GLU A 330 27.92 -4.59 2.22
N ASN A 331 28.37 -4.34 0.97
CA ASN A 331 28.52 -5.35 -0.07
C ASN A 331 27.24 -6.21 -0.30
N PRO A 332 26.06 -5.59 -0.53
CA PRO A 332 24.86 -6.32 -0.92
C PRO A 332 25.06 -6.96 -2.30
N HIS A 333 24.35 -8.05 -2.57
CA HIS A 333 24.37 -8.66 -3.90
C HIS A 333 23.51 -7.85 -4.87
N GLU A 334 22.33 -7.42 -4.44
CA GLU A 334 21.38 -6.63 -5.23
C GLU A 334 20.81 -5.50 -4.35
N GLY A 335 20.38 -4.40 -4.96
CA GLY A 335 19.78 -3.28 -4.22
C GLY A 335 20.77 -2.51 -3.34
N SER A 336 20.28 -2.02 -2.21
CA SER A 336 21.00 -1.17 -1.26
C SER A 336 21.33 -1.88 0.06
N ALA A 337 20.70 -3.02 0.36
CA ALA A 337 20.87 -3.75 1.60
C ALA A 337 20.68 -5.27 1.45
N SER A 338 21.39 -6.02 2.29
CA SER A 338 21.28 -7.46 2.45
C SER A 338 20.91 -7.84 3.89
N ILE A 339 20.57 -9.10 4.12
CA ILE A 339 20.42 -9.63 5.49
C ILE A 339 21.81 -10.01 6.01
N SER A 340 22.14 -9.61 7.23
CA SER A 340 23.26 -10.13 8.01
C SER A 340 22.74 -10.93 9.21
N ILE A 341 23.21 -12.18 9.35
CA ILE A 341 22.90 -13.03 10.50
C ILE A 341 24.21 -13.41 11.18
N ARG A 342 24.31 -13.10 12.47
CA ARG A 342 25.51 -13.39 13.27
C ARG A 342 25.15 -14.25 14.47
N TYR A 343 25.87 -15.36 14.62
CA TYR A 343 25.76 -16.28 15.74
C TYR A 343 27.07 -16.32 16.53
N THR A 344 27.03 -15.97 17.81
CA THR A 344 28.20 -15.94 18.70
C THR A 344 28.29 -17.12 19.66
N GLY A 345 27.33 -18.05 19.63
CA GLY A 345 27.35 -19.22 20.49
C GLY A 345 28.46 -20.18 20.10
N GLU A 346 29.19 -20.68 21.09
CA GLU A 346 30.24 -21.67 20.89
C GLU A 346 29.61 -23.06 20.66
N PHE A 347 29.81 -23.61 19.47
CA PHE A 347 29.19 -24.88 19.05
C PHE A 347 27.64 -24.82 19.10
N GLY A 348 26.96 -25.90 18.70
CA GLY A 348 25.48 -25.92 18.65
C GLY A 348 24.90 -25.36 17.34
N TRP A 349 23.67 -24.83 17.42
CA TRP A 349 22.96 -24.27 16.27
C TRP A 349 21.95 -23.21 16.68
N ALA A 350 21.62 -22.32 15.76
CA ALA A 350 20.51 -21.38 15.89
C ALA A 350 19.86 -21.15 14.52
N GLY A 351 18.58 -20.78 14.49
CA GLY A 351 17.85 -20.59 13.25
C GLY A 351 16.72 -19.58 13.36
N ILE A 352 16.28 -19.11 12.20
CA ILE A 352 15.22 -18.12 12.05
C ILE A 352 14.27 -18.61 10.96
N ALA A 353 12.98 -18.54 11.24
CA ALA A 353 11.89 -18.81 10.31
C ALA A 353 11.11 -17.53 10.02
N TRP A 354 10.86 -17.28 8.73
CA TRP A 354 10.02 -16.20 8.23
C TRP A 354 8.57 -16.69 8.21
N GLN A 355 7.75 -16.15 9.10
CA GLN A 355 6.41 -16.65 9.41
C GLN A 355 5.32 -15.63 9.07
N HIS A 356 4.17 -16.15 8.67
CA HIS A 356 2.92 -15.43 8.47
C HIS A 356 1.76 -16.19 9.13
N PRO A 357 0.94 -15.53 9.97
CA PRO A 357 1.21 -14.25 10.61
C PRO A 357 2.50 -14.27 11.45
N VAL A 358 2.91 -13.11 11.96
CA VAL A 358 4.08 -13.00 12.84
C VAL A 358 3.93 -13.93 14.06
N ASN A 359 4.99 -14.65 14.42
CA ASN A 359 5.03 -15.64 15.52
C ASN A 359 4.06 -16.83 15.37
N ASN A 360 3.65 -17.19 14.14
CA ASN A 360 2.75 -18.34 13.93
C ASN A 360 3.48 -19.68 14.09
N TRP A 361 3.18 -20.41 15.17
CA TRP A 361 3.74 -21.75 15.45
C TRP A 361 2.76 -22.89 15.16
N GLY A 362 1.75 -22.61 14.32
CA GLY A 362 0.72 -23.56 13.88
C GLY A 362 -0.59 -23.46 14.65
N ASP A 363 -0.75 -22.40 15.44
CA ASP A 363 -1.95 -22.02 16.21
C ASP A 363 -2.88 -21.06 15.44
N GLN A 364 -2.40 -20.49 14.34
CA GLN A 364 -3.12 -19.50 13.54
C GLN A 364 -3.13 -19.86 12.07
N ASP A 365 -4.23 -19.53 11.39
CA ASP A 365 -4.31 -19.62 9.94
C ASP A 365 -3.41 -18.58 9.25
N GLY A 366 -3.28 -18.69 7.94
CA GLY A 366 -2.57 -17.77 7.08
C GLY A 366 -1.58 -18.49 6.17
N GLY A 367 -0.60 -17.73 5.70
CA GLY A 367 0.34 -18.17 4.69
C GLY A 367 -0.16 -17.82 3.29
N TYR A 368 0.62 -18.22 2.30
CA TYR A 368 0.38 -17.88 0.90
C TYR A 368 0.31 -19.13 0.05
N ASP A 369 -0.59 -19.13 -0.94
CA ASP A 369 -0.59 -20.13 -2.01
C ASP A 369 0.54 -19.80 -2.98
N LEU A 370 1.54 -20.68 -3.09
CA LEU A 370 2.68 -20.55 -4.00
C LEU A 370 2.64 -21.62 -5.10
N THR A 371 1.46 -22.16 -5.37
CA THR A 371 1.25 -23.18 -6.40
C THR A 371 1.80 -22.72 -7.74
N GLY A 372 2.69 -23.53 -8.30
CA GLY A 372 3.41 -23.23 -9.55
C GLY A 372 4.85 -22.79 -9.36
N ALA A 373 5.28 -22.41 -8.14
CA ALA A 373 6.71 -22.22 -7.85
C ALA A 373 7.46 -23.55 -8.01
N ARG A 374 8.65 -23.48 -8.59
CA ARG A 374 9.54 -24.63 -8.80
C ARG A 374 10.80 -24.57 -7.96
N HIS A 375 11.24 -23.37 -7.57
CA HIS A 375 12.39 -23.19 -6.70
C HIS A 375 12.16 -22.05 -5.71
N LEU A 376 12.74 -22.18 -4.52
CA LEU A 376 13.14 -21.01 -3.73
C LEU A 376 14.58 -20.67 -4.14
N GLU A 377 14.77 -19.48 -4.71
CA GLU A 377 16.07 -18.92 -5.11
C GLU A 377 16.53 -17.91 -4.05
N LEU A 378 17.83 -17.94 -3.73
CA LEU A 378 18.48 -16.94 -2.88
C LEU A 378 19.95 -16.80 -3.21
N TRP A 379 20.53 -15.67 -2.83
CA TRP A 379 21.97 -15.47 -2.78
C TRP A 379 22.44 -15.55 -1.34
N ALA A 380 23.57 -16.23 -1.13
CA ALA A 380 24.17 -16.33 0.18
C ALA A 380 25.70 -16.31 0.10
N ARG A 381 26.32 -15.72 1.12
CA ARG A 381 27.77 -15.82 1.38
C ARG A 381 28.04 -15.92 2.88
N GLY A 382 29.19 -16.46 3.22
CA GLY A 382 29.73 -16.41 4.57
C GLY A 382 30.73 -15.27 4.71
N GLU A 383 30.99 -14.84 5.94
CA GLU A 383 32.02 -13.83 6.21
C GLU A 383 33.43 -14.34 5.86
N TYR A 384 33.74 -15.60 6.19
CA TYR A 384 35.08 -16.17 6.00
C TYR A 384 35.14 -17.34 5.03
N GLY A 385 34.00 -17.85 4.58
CA GLY A 385 33.91 -19.11 3.86
C GLY A 385 34.05 -20.31 4.82
N GLY A 386 33.29 -21.38 4.54
CA GLY A 386 33.22 -22.55 5.40
C GLY A 386 32.08 -22.55 6.42
N GLU A 387 31.32 -21.45 6.53
CA GLU A 387 30.07 -21.36 7.28
C GLU A 387 29.11 -22.47 6.82
N ARG A 388 28.52 -23.20 7.78
CA ARG A 388 27.57 -24.29 7.48
C ARG A 388 26.16 -23.86 7.80
N VAL A 389 25.28 -23.98 6.80
CA VAL A 389 23.88 -23.59 6.90
C VAL A 389 22.95 -24.66 6.36
N LYS A 390 21.70 -24.56 6.79
CA LYS A 390 20.53 -25.24 6.22
C LYS A 390 19.58 -24.16 5.71
N PHE A 391 19.00 -24.39 4.54
CA PHE A 391 17.91 -23.58 4.01
C PHE A 391 16.65 -24.42 3.78
N GLY A 392 15.48 -23.87 4.03
CA GLY A 392 14.21 -24.59 3.83
C GLY A 392 13.01 -23.70 3.57
N VAL A 393 11.93 -24.37 3.19
CA VAL A 393 10.57 -23.84 3.04
C VAL A 393 9.64 -24.74 3.85
N GLY A 394 8.73 -24.13 4.59
CA GLY A 394 7.87 -24.84 5.54
C GLY A 394 8.62 -25.27 6.80
N LEU A 395 7.90 -25.31 7.92
CA LEU A 395 8.40 -25.76 9.22
C LEU A 395 7.34 -26.49 10.04
N LEU A 396 6.07 -26.13 9.86
CA LEU A 396 4.95 -26.59 10.68
C LEU A 396 4.37 -27.89 10.11
N GLY A 397 4.57 -29.00 10.82
CA GLY A 397 4.08 -30.33 10.41
C GLY A 397 2.58 -30.52 10.61
N GLU A 398 2.06 -31.65 10.10
CA GLU A 398 0.64 -32.05 10.20
C GLU A 398 0.13 -32.23 11.65
N ASP A 399 1.03 -32.21 12.64
CA ASP A 399 0.68 -32.23 14.07
C ASP A 399 0.16 -30.88 14.60
N LYS A 400 0.14 -29.84 13.76
CA LYS A 400 -0.38 -28.50 14.07
C LYS A 400 -1.79 -28.31 13.55
N ASP A 401 -2.56 -27.47 14.24
CA ASP A 401 -3.91 -27.08 13.80
C ASP A 401 -3.87 -26.39 12.43
N TYR A 402 -2.81 -25.60 12.21
CA TYR A 402 -2.55 -24.87 10.97
C TYR A 402 -1.13 -25.19 10.47
N SER A 403 -0.96 -26.31 9.77
CA SER A 403 0.32 -26.74 9.21
C SER A 403 0.72 -25.99 7.94
N ASP A 404 2.00 -26.05 7.58
CA ASP A 404 2.46 -25.76 6.22
C ASP A 404 1.99 -26.91 5.30
N SER A 405 1.45 -26.60 4.13
CA SER A 405 1.01 -27.63 3.16
C SER A 405 2.17 -28.49 2.66
N GLY A 406 3.40 -27.96 2.71
CA GLY A 406 4.58 -28.66 2.28
C GLY A 406 5.86 -28.16 2.93
N ILE A 407 6.77 -29.10 3.19
CA ILE A 407 8.03 -28.84 3.88
C ILE A 407 9.18 -29.45 3.06
N THR A 408 10.24 -28.68 2.83
CA THR A 408 11.47 -29.15 2.19
C THR A 408 12.68 -28.36 2.67
N SER A 409 13.85 -28.99 2.67
CA SER A 409 15.09 -28.31 3.04
C SER A 409 16.32 -28.93 2.42
N VAL A 410 17.36 -28.11 2.26
CA VAL A 410 18.71 -28.52 1.88
C VAL A 410 19.65 -28.27 3.06
N ASP A 411 20.21 -29.35 3.58
CA ASP A 411 21.10 -29.33 4.74
C ASP A 411 22.58 -29.30 4.31
N ASN A 412 23.46 -28.99 5.27
CA ASN A 412 24.93 -29.08 5.10
C ASN A 412 25.51 -28.21 3.97
N ILE A 413 24.87 -27.08 3.66
CA ILE A 413 25.39 -26.11 2.69
C ILE A 413 26.63 -25.45 3.32
N VAL A 414 27.75 -25.46 2.59
CA VAL A 414 28.98 -24.77 2.98
C VAL A 414 29.08 -23.49 2.15
N LEU A 415 29.02 -22.33 2.79
CA LEU A 415 29.07 -21.04 2.10
C LEU A 415 30.52 -20.68 1.72
N LYS A 416 30.64 -19.90 0.65
CA LYS A 416 31.90 -19.25 0.25
C LYS A 416 31.91 -17.80 0.73
N GLN A 417 33.08 -17.16 0.64
CA GLN A 417 33.18 -15.72 0.91
C GLN A 417 32.46 -14.89 -0.16
N GLU A 418 32.47 -15.35 -1.41
CA GLU A 418 31.78 -14.68 -2.50
C GLU A 418 30.29 -15.04 -2.51
N TRP A 419 29.45 -14.11 -2.95
CA TRP A 419 28.03 -14.35 -3.21
C TRP A 419 27.84 -15.54 -4.16
N GLN A 420 27.09 -16.53 -3.71
CA GLN A 420 26.71 -17.68 -4.53
C GLN A 420 25.20 -17.79 -4.59
N ARG A 421 24.69 -18.21 -5.75
CA ARG A 421 23.28 -18.46 -5.96
C ARG A 421 22.92 -19.88 -5.57
N TYR A 422 21.88 -20.01 -4.74
CA TYR A 422 21.31 -21.28 -4.30
C TYR A 422 19.87 -21.42 -4.78
N ARG A 423 19.48 -22.65 -5.14
CA ARG A 423 18.11 -22.98 -5.57
C ARG A 423 17.65 -24.24 -4.86
N ILE A 424 16.61 -24.11 -4.05
CA ILE A 424 15.98 -25.22 -3.34
C ILE A 424 14.82 -25.72 -4.20
N PRO A 425 14.83 -26.99 -4.65
CA PRO A 425 13.78 -27.51 -5.50
C PRO A 425 12.47 -27.69 -4.72
N LEU A 426 11.38 -27.21 -5.29
CA LEU A 426 10.02 -27.31 -4.73
C LEU A 426 9.13 -28.30 -5.49
N LYS A 427 9.73 -29.10 -6.38
CA LYS A 427 8.99 -30.04 -7.22
C LYS A 427 8.31 -31.11 -6.35
N ARG A 428 6.99 -31.29 -6.54
CA ARG A 428 6.13 -32.23 -5.79
C ARG A 428 5.90 -31.87 -4.32
N ILE A 429 6.21 -30.64 -3.93
CA ILE A 429 5.78 -30.09 -2.66
C ILE A 429 4.41 -29.46 -2.88
N ASP A 430 3.46 -29.70 -1.97
CA ASP A 430 2.20 -28.98 -1.95
C ASP A 430 2.47 -27.57 -1.40
N LEU A 431 2.21 -26.56 -2.22
CA LEU A 431 2.49 -25.16 -1.90
C LEU A 431 1.20 -24.35 -1.75
N SER A 432 0.05 -25.01 -1.59
CA SER A 432 -1.26 -24.35 -1.48
C SER A 432 -1.41 -23.47 -0.24
N SER A 433 -0.62 -23.71 0.83
CA SER A 433 -0.63 -22.87 2.03
C SER A 433 0.71 -22.91 2.75
N ILE A 434 1.56 -21.90 2.51
CA ILE A 434 2.89 -21.77 3.12
C ILE A 434 2.90 -20.61 4.13
N LYS A 435 2.87 -20.96 5.41
CA LYS A 435 2.97 -20.05 6.57
C LYS A 435 4.42 -19.73 6.88
N THR A 436 5.33 -20.66 6.60
CA THR A 436 6.78 -20.49 6.79
C THR A 436 7.51 -20.37 5.46
N GLY A 437 7.64 -19.14 4.94
CA GLY A 437 8.19 -18.89 3.60
C GLY A 437 9.68 -19.21 3.46
N PHE A 438 10.46 -19.05 4.53
CA PHE A 438 11.89 -19.37 4.53
C PHE A 438 12.37 -19.76 5.92
N VAL A 439 13.27 -20.74 5.97
CA VAL A 439 13.97 -21.16 7.17
C VAL A 439 15.47 -21.16 6.90
N VAL A 440 16.24 -20.53 7.79
CA VAL A 440 17.69 -20.68 7.84
C VAL A 440 18.11 -21.23 9.21
N ALA A 441 19.01 -22.22 9.21
CA ALA A 441 19.68 -22.65 10.42
C ALA A 441 21.20 -22.63 10.23
N ILE A 442 21.89 -22.02 11.19
CA ILE A 442 23.33 -21.83 11.22
C ILE A 442 23.93 -22.84 12.20
N THR A 443 24.99 -23.53 11.78
CA THR A 443 25.76 -24.39 12.67
C THR A 443 26.86 -23.59 13.34
N GLY A 444 26.86 -23.59 14.67
CA GLY A 444 27.88 -22.98 15.51
C GLY A 444 29.24 -23.65 15.35
N ARG A 445 30.30 -22.86 15.56
CA ARG A 445 31.68 -23.35 15.64
C ARG A 445 32.38 -22.65 16.81
N GLN A 446 33.68 -22.86 16.96
CA GLN A 446 34.45 -22.23 18.04
C GLN A 446 34.52 -20.70 17.92
N ALA A 447 34.54 -20.17 16.69
CA ALA A 447 34.48 -18.73 16.42
C ALA A 447 33.06 -18.31 16.01
N PRO A 448 32.68 -17.03 16.21
CA PRO A 448 31.42 -16.50 15.71
C PRO A 448 31.22 -16.76 14.22
N VAL A 449 29.97 -17.02 13.86
CA VAL A 449 29.55 -17.33 12.49
C VAL A 449 28.69 -16.18 11.98
N THR A 450 29.14 -15.53 10.91
CA THR A 450 28.33 -14.52 10.22
C THR A 450 28.05 -14.98 8.79
N ILE A 451 26.80 -14.90 8.38
CA ILE A 451 26.35 -15.16 7.02
C ILE A 451 25.55 -13.96 6.51
N TYR A 452 25.51 -13.83 5.19
CA TYR A 452 24.74 -12.82 4.50
C TYR A 452 23.80 -13.48 3.50
N LEU A 453 22.57 -12.99 3.42
CA LEU A 453 21.53 -13.49 2.52
C LEU A 453 20.93 -12.34 1.72
N ASP A 454 20.57 -12.59 0.47
CA ASP A 454 20.01 -11.58 -0.41
C ASP A 454 19.08 -12.18 -1.49
N SER A 455 18.20 -11.36 -2.06
CA SER A 455 17.21 -11.68 -3.11
C SER A 455 16.49 -13.04 -2.91
N ILE A 456 15.90 -13.26 -1.72
CA ILE A 456 15.20 -14.51 -1.38
C ILE A 456 13.80 -14.49 -2.00
N ARG A 457 13.53 -15.39 -2.96
CA ARG A 457 12.28 -15.39 -3.73
C ARG A 457 11.89 -16.76 -4.31
N PHE A 458 10.59 -17.01 -4.39
CA PHE A 458 10.02 -18.14 -5.11
C PHE A 458 9.97 -17.84 -6.61
N ILE A 459 10.37 -18.80 -7.45
CA ILE A 459 10.40 -18.69 -8.92
C ILE A 459 9.84 -19.93 -9.61
N ARG A 460 9.41 -19.80 -10.88
CA ARG A 460 8.92 -20.91 -11.73
C ARG A 460 10.02 -21.67 -12.47
#